data_AF-A0A7Y2TNH1-F1
#
_entry.id   AF-A0A7Y2TNH1-F1
#
_cell.length_a   1.000
_cell.length_b   1.000
_cell.length_c   1.000
_cell.angle_alpha   90.00
_cell.angle_beta   90.00
_cell.angle_gamma   90.00
#
_symmetry.space_group_name_H-M   'P 1'
#
loop_
_entity.id
_entity.type
_entity.pdbx_description
1 polymer ?
#
loop_
_entity_poly.entity_id
_entity_poly.type
_entity_poly.pdbx_seq_one_letter_code
_entity_poly.pdbx_strand_id
1 'polypeptide(L)'
;MINISFFSDYLTEFLDINSIVGGILIVISIMIYFSELVQSDGILNLKKSMFFWISLGALFFYIGVIPVDVIAKFINFGVVLRVITLLLNLLMAGFFITGFIVSEKEYNR
;
A
#
# COMPACT_ATOMS: atom_id res chain seq x y z
N MET A 1 -2.19 12.56 -36.12
CA MET A 1 -3.03 11.88 -35.11
C MET A 1 -2.38 10.61 -34.53
N ILE A 2 -1.63 9.83 -35.33
CA ILE A 2 -0.95 8.59 -34.91
C ILE A 2 0.08 8.78 -33.79
N ASN A 3 0.85 9.89 -33.79
CA ASN A 3 1.90 10.14 -32.81
C ASN A 3 1.39 10.37 -31.37
N ILE A 4 0.18 10.93 -31.22
CA ILE A 4 -0.41 11.23 -29.91
C ILE A 4 -0.92 9.94 -29.24
N SER A 5 -1.55 9.04 -30.02
CA SER A 5 -2.01 7.75 -29.51
C SER A 5 -0.83 6.87 -29.07
N PHE A 6 0.21 6.80 -29.91
CA PHE A 6 1.42 6.03 -29.60
C PHE A 6 2.13 6.56 -28.34
N PHE A 7 2.29 7.88 -28.21
CA PHE A 7 2.90 8.47 -27.02
C PHE A 7 2.07 8.21 -25.75
N SER A 8 0.73 8.24 -25.84
CA SER A 8 -0.17 7.94 -24.72
C SER A 8 -0.05 6.49 -24.26
N ASP A 9 0.04 5.54 -25.20
CA ASP A 9 0.17 4.12 -24.87
C ASP A 9 1.52 3.85 -24.17
N TYR A 10 2.61 4.42 -24.69
CA TYR A 10 3.93 4.33 -24.07
C TYR A 10 3.97 4.92 -22.66
N LEU A 11 3.35 6.09 -22.46
CA LEU A 11 3.27 6.69 -21.13
C LEU A 11 2.46 5.83 -20.17
N THR A 12 1.36 5.25 -20.63
CA THR A 12 0.48 4.42 -19.79
C THR A 12 1.20 3.15 -19.35
N GLU A 13 1.88 2.47 -20.27
CA GLU A 13 2.67 1.28 -19.97
C GLU A 13 3.85 1.59 -19.03
N PHE A 14 4.52 2.72 -19.24
CA PHE A 14 5.58 3.19 -18.36
C PHE A 14 5.07 3.51 -16.94
N LEU A 15 3.92 4.16 -16.82
CA LEU A 15 3.30 4.50 -15.53
C LEU A 15 2.88 3.25 -14.76
N ASP A 16 2.37 2.22 -15.45
CA ASP A 16 1.99 0.96 -14.83
C ASP A 16 3.20 0.21 -14.25
N ILE A 17 4.29 0.12 -15.02
CA ILE A 17 5.52 -0.56 -14.57
C ILE A 17 6.11 0.17 -13.36
N ASN A 18 6.18 1.51 -13.40
CA ASN A 18 6.67 2.30 -12.27
C ASN A 18 5.80 2.12 -11.02
N SER A 19 4.48 2.02 -11.17
CA SER A 19 3.57 1.81 -10.04
C SER A 19 3.82 0.47 -9.35
N ILE A 20 4.03 -0.60 -10.12
CA ILE A 20 4.38 -1.93 -9.60
C ILE A 20 5.75 -1.90 -8.90
N VAL A 21 6.77 -1.33 -9.55
CA VAL A 21 8.13 -1.23 -8.99
C VAL A 21 8.12 -0.42 -7.70
N GLY A 22 7.42 0.71 -7.67
CA GLY A 22 7.24 1.54 -6.48
C GLY A 22 6.54 0.79 -5.35
N GLY A 23 5.49 0.03 -5.66
CA GLY A 23 4.80 -0.81 -4.68
C GLY A 23 5.70 -1.89 -4.09
N ILE A 24 6.52 -2.56 -4.91
CA ILE A 24 7.49 -3.56 -4.45
C ILE A 24 8.54 -2.90 -3.53
N LEU A 25 9.08 -1.74 -3.91
CA LEU A 25 10.04 -1.01 -3.08
C LEU A 25 9.44 -0.66 -1.71
N ILE A 26 8.20 -0.17 -1.68
CA ILE A 26 7.51 0.14 -0.43
C ILE A 26 7.34 -1.11 0.44
N VAL A 27 6.93 -2.24 -0.14
CA VAL A 27 6.81 -3.51 0.60
C VAL A 27 8.16 -3.92 1.18
N ILE A 28 9.25 -3.82 0.41
CA ILE A 28 10.60 -4.14 0.89
C ILE A 28 11.00 -3.22 2.05
N SER A 29 10.78 -1.90 1.92
CA SER A 29 11.06 -0.94 2.99
C SER A 29 10.28 -1.25 4.27
N ILE A 30 9.00 -1.62 4.15
CA ILE A 30 8.18 -2.01 5.30
C ILE A 30 8.69 -3.32 5.93
N MET A 31 9.12 -4.29 5.13
CA MET A 31 9.69 -5.55 5.64
C MET A 31 10.99 -5.30 6.42
N ILE A 32 11.86 -4.41 5.94
CA ILE A 32 13.07 -4.00 6.67
C ILE A 32 12.67 -3.35 8.00
N TYR A 33 11.74 -2.40 7.96
CA TYR A 33 11.21 -1.74 9.16
C TYR A 33 10.66 -2.75 10.19
N PHE A 34 9.87 -3.74 9.75
CA PHE A 34 9.35 -4.76 10.65
C PHE A 34 10.43 -5.70 11.17
N SER A 35 11.48 -6.00 10.39
CA SER A 35 12.61 -6.80 10.85
C SER A 35 13.39 -6.10 11.97
N GLU A 36 13.67 -4.81 11.80
CA GLU A 36 14.31 -3.99 12.83
C GLU A 36 13.42 -3.87 14.08
N LEU A 37 12.11 -3.72 13.88
CA LEU A 37 11.14 -3.65 14.96
C LEU A 37 11.11 -4.92 15.82
N VAL A 38 11.22 -6.10 15.19
CA VAL A 38 11.23 -7.39 15.90
C VAL A 38 12.54 -7.60 16.66
N GLN A 39 13.66 -7.10 16.14
CA GLN A 39 14.97 -7.22 16.79
C GLN A 39 15.18 -6.20 17.93
N SER A 40 14.45 -5.09 17.93
CA SER A 40 14.49 -4.12 19.03
C SER A 40 13.76 -4.67 20.26
N ASP A 41 14.44 -4.83 21.40
CA ASP A 41 13.84 -5.22 22.69
C ASP A 41 12.69 -4.30 23.17
N GLY A 42 12.47 -3.17 22.49
CA GLY A 42 11.36 -2.23 22.68
C GLY A 42 10.06 -2.56 21.94
N ILE A 43 9.85 -3.82 21.52
CA ILE A 43 8.66 -4.29 20.77
C ILE A 43 7.33 -3.82 21.39
N LEU A 44 7.27 -3.64 22.71
CA LEU A 44 6.05 -3.26 23.43
C LEU A 44 5.68 -1.77 23.31
N ASN A 45 6.66 -0.86 23.17
CA ASN A 45 6.41 0.58 23.03
C ASN A 45 6.18 0.98 21.56
N LEU A 46 6.80 0.28 20.62
CA LEU A 46 6.67 0.63 19.20
C LEU A 46 5.36 0.15 18.56
N LYS A 47 4.66 -0.86 19.12
CA LYS A 47 3.27 -1.20 18.74
C LYS A 47 2.27 -0.06 19.00
N LYS A 48 2.64 0.90 19.87
CA LYS A 48 1.87 2.12 20.11
C LYS A 48 2.20 3.23 19.10
N SER A 49 3.30 3.09 18.37
CA SER A 49 3.68 4.09 17.38
C SER A 49 2.71 4.07 16.20
N MET A 50 2.27 5.27 15.82
CA MET A 50 1.48 5.51 14.61
C MET A 50 2.09 4.86 13.36
N PHE A 51 3.43 4.87 13.26
CA PHE A 51 4.16 4.34 12.12
C PHE A 51 3.98 2.83 11.95
N PHE A 52 3.79 2.07 13.03
CA PHE A 52 3.54 0.63 12.94
C PHE A 52 2.23 0.34 12.21
N TRP A 53 1.16 1.03 12.61
CA TRP A 53 -0.18 0.85 12.02
C TRP A 53 -0.25 1.35 10.57
N ILE A 54 0.43 2.45 10.27
CA ILE A 54 0.54 2.97 8.89
C ILE A 54 1.30 1.99 8.00
N SER A 55 2.47 1.51 8.45
CA SER A 55 3.25 0.53 7.70
C SER A 55 2.48 -0.76 7.49
N LEU A 56 1.72 -1.22 8.48
CA LEU A 56 0.88 -2.42 8.36
C LEU A 56 -0.23 -2.24 7.33
N GLY A 57 -0.96 -1.12 7.39
CA GLY A 57 -2.00 -0.80 6.41
C GLY A 57 -1.47 -0.68 4.98
N ALA A 58 -0.32 -0.02 4.81
CA ALA A 58 0.34 0.12 3.52
C ALA A 58 0.80 -1.24 2.97
N LEU A 59 1.33 -2.13 3.82
CA LEU A 59 1.73 -3.48 3.39
C LEU A 59 0.53 -4.30 2.89
N PHE A 60 -0.58 -4.30 3.62
CA PHE A 60 -1.81 -4.97 3.17
C PHE A 60 -2.35 -4.38 1.86
N PHE A 61 -2.30 -3.06 1.73
CA PHE A 61 -2.72 -2.37 0.52
C PHE A 61 -1.87 -2.78 -0.69
N TYR A 62 -0.54 -2.65 -0.61
CA TYR A 62 0.34 -2.95 -1.74
C TYR A 62 0.36 -4.44 -2.10
N ILE A 63 0.33 -5.35 -1.11
CA ILE A 63 0.21 -6.79 -1.39
C ILE A 63 -1.08 -7.12 -2.12
N GLY A 64 -2.18 -6.41 -1.81
CA GLY A 64 -3.47 -6.67 -2.42
C GLY A 64 -3.70 -5.95 -3.76
N VAL A 65 -3.17 -4.74 -3.94
CA VAL A 65 -3.35 -3.94 -5.17
C VAL A 65 -2.49 -4.45 -6.32
N ILE A 66 -1.24 -4.86 -6.06
CA ILE A 66 -0.35 -5.40 -7.10
C ILE A 66 -0.99 -6.56 -7.89
N PRO A 67 -1.53 -7.63 -7.27
CA PRO A 67 -2.18 -8.71 -8.01
C PRO A 67 -3.49 -8.26 -8.67
N VAL A 68 -4.23 -7.31 -8.07
CA VAL A 68 -5.46 -6.76 -8.66
C VAL A 68 -5.15 -6.02 -9.96
N ASP A 69 -4.10 -5.21 -9.99
CA ASP A 69 -3.65 -4.47 -11.17
C ASP A 69 -3.14 -5.43 -12.27
N VAL A 70 -2.42 -6.49 -11.89
CA VAL A 70 -1.98 -7.53 -12.83
C VAL A 70 -3.19 -8.25 -13.44
N ILE A 71 -4.14 -8.70 -12.62
CA ILE A 71 -5.34 -9.41 -13.07
C ILE A 71 -6.23 -8.50 -13.93
N ALA A 72 -6.30 -7.20 -13.63
CA ALA A 72 -7.04 -6.21 -14.42
C ALA A 72 -6.61 -6.13 -15.88
N LYS A 73 -5.34 -6.41 -16.18
CA LYS A 73 -4.83 -6.46 -17.55
C LYS A 73 -5.26 -7.71 -18.31
N PHE A 74 -5.51 -8.82 -17.61
CA PHE A 74 -5.85 -10.10 -18.24
C PHE A 74 -7.35 -10.39 -18.28
N ILE A 75 -8.14 -9.81 -17.37
CA ILE A 75 -9.57 -10.12 -17.25
C ILE A 75 -10.41 -8.84 -17.22
N ASN A 76 -11.46 -8.81 -18.07
CA ASN A 76 -12.36 -7.67 -18.23
C ASN A 76 -13.45 -7.59 -17.14
N PHE A 77 -13.07 -7.78 -15.86
CA PHE A 77 -13.94 -7.63 -14.69
C PHE A 77 -13.76 -6.26 -14.03
N GLY A 78 -13.76 -5.18 -14.82
CA GLY A 78 -13.43 -3.84 -14.34
C GLY A 78 -14.24 -3.37 -13.13
N VAL A 79 -15.52 -3.76 -13.02
CA VAL A 79 -16.36 -3.40 -11.86
C VAL A 79 -15.94 -4.13 -10.60
N VAL A 80 -15.67 -5.43 -10.69
CA VAL A 80 -15.29 -6.26 -9.52
C VAL A 80 -13.94 -5.84 -8.98
N LEU A 81 -12.96 -5.65 -9.86
CA LEU A 81 -11.61 -5.21 -9.49
C LEU A 81 -11.64 -3.83 -8.85
N ARG A 82 -12.47 -2.91 -9.36
CA ARG A 82 -12.66 -1.58 -8.76
C ARG A 82 -13.26 -1.66 -7.36
N VAL A 83 -14.22 -2.55 -7.13
CA VAL A 83 -14.80 -2.79 -5.79
C VAL A 83 -13.74 -3.34 -4.85
N ILE A 84 -12.91 -4.29 -5.30
CA ILE A 84 -11.81 -4.84 -4.50
C ILE A 84 -10.81 -3.73 -4.12
N THR A 85 -10.36 -2.92 -5.08
CA THR A 85 -9.45 -1.79 -4.81
C THR A 85 -10.06 -0.78 -3.84
N LEU A 86 -11.37 -0.53 -3.91
CA LEU A 86 -12.07 0.33 -2.95
C LEU A 86 -12.09 -0.28 -1.54
N LEU A 87 -12.34 -1.58 -1.42
CA LEU A 87 -12.31 -2.29 -0.13
C LEU A 87 -10.91 -2.26 0.49
N LEU A 88 -9.85 -2.45 -0.32
CA LEU A 88 -8.47 -2.35 0.13
C LEU A 88 -8.12 -0.95 0.62
N ASN A 89 -8.57 0.09 -0.08
CA ASN A 89 -8.40 1.48 0.37
C ASN A 89 -9.13 1.75 1.69
N LEU A 90 -10.35 1.25 1.85
CA LEU A 90 -11.11 1.41 3.08
C LEU A 90 -10.42 0.71 4.26
N LEU A 91 -9.87 -0.47 4.00
CA LEU A 91 -9.10 -1.25 4.97
C LEU A 91 -7.83 -0.51 5.37
N MET A 92 -7.06 0.02 4.41
CA MET A 92 -5.89 0.87 4.68
C MET A 92 -6.25 2.11 5.51
N ALA A 93 -7.34 2.80 5.17
CA ALA A 93 -7.82 3.95 5.93
C ALA A 93 -8.18 3.55 7.38
N GLY A 94 -8.79 2.38 7.59
CA GLY A 94 -9.08 1.83 8.92
C GLY A 94 -7.81 1.62 9.76
N PHE A 95 -6.75 1.08 9.15
CA PHE A 95 -5.44 0.95 9.80
C PHE A 95 -4.86 2.32 10.18
N PHE A 96 -4.96 3.31 9.29
CA PHE A 96 -4.44 4.65 9.55
C PHE A 96 -5.18 5.34 10.69
N ILE A 97 -6.52 5.28 10.70
CA ILE A 97 -7.35 5.82 11.79
C ILE A 97 -6.96 5.16 13.11
N THR A 98 -6.79 3.84 13.12
CA THR A 98 -6.35 3.11 14.32
C THR A 98 -4.96 3.59 14.78
N GLY A 99 -4.03 3.78 13.86
CA GLY A 99 -2.70 4.33 14.15
C GLY A 99 -2.74 5.72 14.78
N PHE A 100 -3.58 6.62 14.26
CA PHE A 100 -3.77 7.95 14.82
C PHE A 100 -4.33 7.90 16.26
N ILE A 101 -5.39 7.12 16.49
CA ILE A 101 -6.02 7.01 17.82
C ILE A 101 -5.05 6.43 18.86
N VAL A 102 -4.25 5.43 18.48
CA VAL A 102 -3.27 4.81 19.39
C VAL A 102 -2.15 5.80 19.74
N SER A 103 -1.69 6.59 18.77
CA SER A 103 -0.67 7.61 18.99
C SER A 103 -1.14 8.75 19.90
N GLU A 104 -2.41 9.18 19.77
CA GLU A 104 -2.99 10.23 20.61
C GLU A 104 -3.08 9.78 22.08
N LYS A 105 -3.41 8.51 22.32
CA LYS A 105 -3.43 7.92 23.66
C LYS A 105 -2.06 7.86 24.34
N GLU A 106 -0.98 7.87 23.56
CA GLU A 106 0.39 7.87 24.10
C GLU A 106 0.88 9.27 24.44
N TYR A 107 0.48 10.30 23.68
CA TYR A 107 0.82 11.69 23.99
C TYR A 107 0.10 12.23 25.25
N ASN A 108 -1.13 11.77 25.50
CA ASN A 108 -1.96 12.27 26.60
C ASN A 108 -1.80 11.48 27.91
N ARG A 109 -0.74 10.68 28.06
CA ARG A 109 -0.45 9.84 29.23
C ARG A 109 0.90 10.16 29.85
#